data_AF-A0A843IYS4-F1
#
_entry.id   AF-A0A843IYS4-F1
#
_cell.length_a   1.000
_cell.length_b   1.000
_cell.length_c   1.000
_cell.angle_alpha   90.00
_cell.angle_beta   90.00
_cell.angle_gamma   90.00
#
_symmetry.space_group_name_H-M   'P 1'
#
loop_
_entity.id
_entity.type
_entity.pdbx_description
1 polymer ?
#
loop_
_entity_poly.entity_id
_entity_poly.type
_entity_poly.pdbx_seq_one_letter_code
_entity_poly.pdbx_strand_id
1 'polypeptide(L)'
;YLADEGRKVAPYKASNLSLNSCVTDSGAEIGIGQAIQAWACRLDPEGDMNPILLKPTGKGVIQYSINGRVHTGGIPSFEEKMDVACKAFDRMSAKYDDIICEGSGSPAEVNMTGRDVANIGIVRERPMSVVLVSDIERGGVFAAIYGTWLLIPEDVRPMLKGFIINRFRGEVSILKSAIDRIEELTGMKCLGVLPYKRIILPEEDTMSDKESSGGYDDIRKAYEDSLDAIADLIRENLNTDLLKKLI
;
A
#
# COMPACT_ATOMS: atom_id res chain seq x y z
N TYR A 1 -8.87 -9.17 7.74
CA TYR A 1 -9.75 -8.38 8.61
C TYR A 1 -11.04 -7.95 7.91
N LEU A 2 -11.04 -6.94 7.02
CA LEU A 2 -12.29 -6.44 6.40
C LEU A 2 -13.04 -7.51 5.59
N ALA A 3 -12.30 -8.32 4.83
CA ALA A 3 -12.88 -9.46 4.12
C ALA A 3 -13.45 -10.53 5.07
N ASP A 4 -12.83 -10.75 6.24
CA ASP A 4 -13.35 -11.68 7.27
C ASP A 4 -14.65 -11.18 7.90
N GLU A 5 -14.87 -9.86 7.88
CA GLU A 5 -16.13 -9.22 8.29
C GLU A 5 -17.20 -9.28 7.18
N GLY A 6 -16.91 -9.94 6.05
CA GLY A 6 -17.82 -10.09 4.92
C GLY A 6 -17.92 -8.87 4.01
N ARG A 7 -17.02 -7.89 4.14
CA ARG A 7 -17.01 -6.70 3.27
C ARG A 7 -16.42 -7.03 1.91
N LYS A 8 -16.99 -6.44 0.85
CA LYS A 8 -16.49 -6.56 -0.51
C LYS A 8 -15.34 -5.58 -0.74
N VAL A 9 -14.18 -5.93 -0.20
CA VAL A 9 -12.96 -5.10 -0.23
C VAL A 9 -12.01 -5.56 -1.34
N ALA A 10 -11.30 -4.63 -1.98
CA ALA A 10 -10.22 -4.93 -2.92
C ALA A 10 -8.97 -4.06 -2.68
N PRO A 11 -7.77 -4.58 -3.00
CA PRO A 11 -6.55 -3.79 -2.95
C PRO A 11 -6.37 -2.97 -4.22
N TYR A 12 -5.60 -1.89 -4.11
CA TYR A 12 -5.24 -1.07 -5.26
C TYR A 12 -3.89 -0.38 -5.03
N LYS A 13 -2.98 -0.42 -6.00
CA LYS A 13 -1.73 0.35 -6.00
C LYS A 13 -1.55 0.99 -7.37
N ALA A 14 -1.81 2.30 -7.43
CA ALA A 14 -1.91 3.05 -8.69
C ALA A 14 -0.66 2.91 -9.57
N SER A 15 0.52 2.90 -8.96
CA SER A 15 1.77 2.58 -9.63
C SER A 15 2.68 1.83 -8.69
N ASN A 16 3.28 0.75 -9.18
CA ASN A 16 4.29 -0.01 -8.45
C ASN A 16 5.61 -0.05 -9.22
N LEU A 17 6.72 -0.07 -8.50
CA LEU A 17 8.05 -0.33 -9.00
C LEU A 17 8.52 -1.62 -8.32
N SER A 18 8.42 -2.77 -8.99
CA SER A 18 8.77 -4.05 -8.39
C SER A 18 9.39 -5.00 -9.42
N LEU A 19 10.37 -5.78 -8.99
CA LEU A 19 10.98 -6.82 -9.83
C LEU A 19 10.17 -8.12 -9.81
N ASN A 20 9.50 -8.39 -8.69
CA ASN A 20 8.74 -9.61 -8.46
C ASN A 20 7.29 -9.41 -8.85
N SER A 21 6.84 -10.17 -9.84
CA SER A 21 5.48 -10.13 -10.35
C SER A 21 4.82 -11.50 -10.27
N CYS A 22 3.49 -11.48 -10.29
CA CYS A 22 2.63 -12.64 -10.41
C CYS A 22 1.87 -12.54 -11.73
N VAL A 23 1.82 -13.63 -12.49
CA VAL A 23 0.93 -13.75 -13.65
C VAL A 23 -0.35 -14.42 -13.20
N THR A 24 -1.48 -13.76 -13.40
CA THR A 24 -2.80 -14.27 -13.01
C THR A 24 -3.29 -15.33 -14.01
N ASP A 25 -4.35 -16.06 -13.65
CA ASP A 25 -4.98 -17.03 -14.55
C ASP A 25 -5.49 -16.41 -15.87
N SER A 26 -5.82 -15.11 -15.85
CA SER A 26 -6.21 -14.35 -17.04
C SER A 26 -5.01 -13.86 -17.88
N GLY A 27 -3.78 -14.18 -17.47
CA GLY A 27 -2.54 -13.73 -18.11
C GLY A 27 -2.12 -12.30 -17.76
N ALA A 28 -2.69 -11.68 -16.73
CA ALA A 28 -2.31 -10.34 -16.30
C ALA A 28 -1.05 -10.39 -15.42
N GLU A 29 -0.06 -9.54 -15.69
CA GLU A 29 1.13 -9.39 -14.84
C GLU A 29 0.97 -8.21 -13.86
N ILE A 30 0.96 -8.52 -12.56
CA ILE A 30 0.88 -7.54 -11.46
C ILE A 30 2.02 -7.75 -10.44
N GLY A 31 2.33 -6.76 -9.60
CA GLY A 31 3.30 -6.92 -8.52
C GLY A 31 2.89 -8.01 -7.52
N ILE A 32 3.87 -8.76 -6.98
CA ILE A 32 3.61 -9.85 -6.02
C ILE A 32 2.90 -9.34 -4.75
N GLY A 33 3.21 -8.11 -4.30
CA GLY A 33 2.54 -7.45 -3.18
C GLY A 33 1.03 -7.31 -3.40
N GLN A 34 0.61 -6.89 -4.61
CA GLN A 34 -0.81 -6.74 -4.94
C GLN A 34 -1.52 -8.08 -5.08
N ALA A 35 -0.83 -9.13 -5.55
CA ALA A 35 -1.40 -10.48 -5.57
C ALA A 35 -1.73 -10.97 -4.16
N ILE A 36 -0.82 -10.78 -3.19
CA ILE A 36 -1.03 -11.18 -1.80
C ILE A 36 -2.15 -10.38 -1.14
N GLN A 37 -2.21 -9.09 -1.41
CA GLN A 37 -3.30 -8.26 -0.92
C GLN A 37 -4.64 -8.68 -1.52
N ALA A 38 -4.68 -9.16 -2.77
CA ALA A 38 -5.91 -9.68 -3.38
C ALA A 38 -6.37 -10.94 -2.66
N TRP A 39 -5.45 -11.87 -2.36
CA TRP A 39 -5.75 -13.06 -1.57
C TRP A 39 -6.17 -12.73 -0.14
N ALA A 40 -5.56 -11.72 0.49
CA ALA A 40 -6.00 -11.18 1.78
C ALA A 40 -7.44 -10.64 1.74
N CYS A 41 -7.88 -10.17 0.58
CA CYS A 41 -9.25 -9.75 0.30
C CYS A 41 -10.18 -10.89 -0.13
N ARG A 42 -9.70 -12.15 -0.18
CA ARG A 42 -10.41 -13.33 -0.71
C ARG A 42 -10.79 -13.19 -2.18
N LEU A 43 -9.97 -12.49 -2.96
CA LEU A 43 -10.14 -12.26 -4.39
C LEU A 43 -9.02 -12.93 -5.19
N ASP A 44 -9.32 -13.28 -6.43
CA ASP A 44 -8.27 -13.55 -7.40
C ASP A 44 -7.66 -12.22 -7.87
N PRO A 45 -6.34 -12.15 -8.07
CA PRO A 45 -5.71 -10.91 -8.49
C PRO A 45 -6.11 -10.54 -9.93
N GLU A 46 -6.32 -9.25 -10.19
CA GLU A 46 -6.64 -8.72 -11.51
C GLU A 46 -5.78 -7.49 -11.84
N GLY A 47 -5.59 -7.23 -13.14
CA GLY A 47 -4.71 -6.15 -13.62
C GLY A 47 -5.07 -4.76 -13.10
N ASP A 48 -6.35 -4.49 -12.83
CA ASP A 48 -6.82 -3.20 -12.32
C ASP A 48 -6.38 -2.94 -10.86
N MET A 49 -5.99 -3.97 -10.10
CA MET A 49 -5.43 -3.82 -8.75
C MET A 49 -4.02 -3.21 -8.76
N ASN A 50 -3.29 -3.36 -9.87
CA ASN A 50 -1.99 -2.73 -10.08
C ASN A 50 -1.88 -2.25 -11.54
N PRO A 51 -2.54 -1.13 -11.89
CA PRO A 51 -2.72 -0.76 -13.29
C PRO A 51 -1.44 -0.30 -13.96
N ILE A 52 -0.42 0.11 -13.19
CA ILE A 52 0.91 0.44 -13.68
C ILE A 52 1.95 -0.32 -12.86
N LEU A 53 2.65 -1.24 -13.50
CA LEU A 53 3.80 -1.94 -12.92
C LEU A 53 5.05 -1.59 -13.72
N LEU A 54 6.07 -1.08 -13.04
CA LEU A 54 7.38 -0.76 -13.61
C LEU A 54 8.41 -1.78 -13.11
N LYS A 55 9.18 -2.37 -14.03
CA LYS A 55 10.22 -3.37 -13.74
C LYS A 55 11.57 -2.89 -14.29
N PRO A 56 12.47 -2.37 -13.45
CA PRO A 56 13.82 -2.00 -13.88
C PRO A 56 14.63 -3.23 -14.25
N THR A 57 14.98 -3.39 -15.53
CA THR A 57 15.75 -4.56 -16.01
C THR A 57 17.26 -4.29 -16.08
N GLY A 58 17.71 -3.16 -15.53
CA GLY A 58 19.10 -2.69 -15.58
C GLY A 58 19.44 -1.91 -16.87
N LYS A 59 20.60 -1.25 -16.87
CA LYS A 59 21.13 -0.43 -17.98
C LYS A 59 20.18 0.68 -18.48
N GLY A 60 19.34 1.21 -17.60
CA GLY A 60 18.37 2.27 -17.92
C GLY A 60 17.14 1.79 -18.69
N VAL A 61 16.96 0.47 -18.85
CA VAL A 61 15.77 -0.11 -19.47
C VAL A 61 14.74 -0.43 -18.39
N ILE A 62 13.49 -0.06 -18.66
CA ILE A 62 12.34 -0.36 -17.80
C ILE A 62 11.31 -1.07 -18.67
N GLN A 63 10.98 -2.30 -18.32
CA GLN A 63 9.76 -2.95 -18.79
C GLN A 63 8.59 -2.42 -17.97
N TYR A 64 7.42 -2.28 -18.58
CA TYR A 64 6.23 -1.92 -17.83
C TYR A 64 5.00 -2.72 -18.27
N SER A 65 4.04 -2.83 -17.37
CA SER A 65 2.74 -3.42 -17.61
C SER A 65 1.64 -2.38 -17.36
N ILE A 66 0.64 -2.35 -18.24
CA ILE A 66 -0.57 -1.52 -18.12
C ILE A 66 -1.78 -2.43 -17.98
N ASN A 67 -2.49 -2.31 -16.87
CA ASN A 67 -3.64 -3.17 -16.51
C ASN A 67 -3.32 -4.67 -16.73
N GLY A 68 -2.12 -5.09 -16.34
CA GLY A 68 -1.67 -6.48 -16.49
C GLY A 68 -1.05 -6.86 -17.84
N ARG A 69 -1.00 -5.96 -18.82
CA ARG A 69 -0.42 -6.27 -20.14
C ARG A 69 0.98 -5.72 -20.26
N VAL A 70 1.94 -6.58 -20.59
CA VAL A 70 3.34 -6.17 -20.81
C VAL A 70 3.46 -5.31 -22.06
N HIS A 71 4.13 -4.19 -21.94
CA HIS A 71 4.46 -3.30 -23.04
C HIS A 71 5.98 -3.17 -23.20
N THR A 72 6.42 -3.14 -24.46
CA THR A 72 7.80 -2.84 -24.84
C THR A 72 7.85 -1.43 -25.45
N GLY A 73 8.66 -0.52 -24.91
CA GLY A 73 8.79 0.82 -25.46
C GLY A 73 9.18 1.88 -24.42
N GLY A 74 8.98 3.15 -24.78
CA GLY A 74 9.15 4.26 -23.86
C GLY A 74 8.18 4.19 -22.68
N ILE A 75 8.64 4.60 -21.50
CA ILE A 75 7.81 4.67 -20.29
C ILE A 75 6.71 5.72 -20.53
N PRO A 76 5.45 5.45 -20.16
CA PRO A 76 4.38 6.42 -20.30
C PRO A 76 4.67 7.70 -19.53
N SER A 77 4.19 8.82 -20.06
CA SER A 77 4.20 10.12 -19.40
C SER A 77 3.45 10.09 -18.08
N PHE A 78 3.62 11.14 -17.27
CA PHE A 78 2.90 11.25 -16.00
C PHE A 78 1.38 11.33 -16.24
N GLU A 79 0.95 12.09 -17.24
CA GLU A 79 -0.44 12.29 -17.62
C GLU A 79 -1.09 10.98 -18.07
N GLU A 80 -0.40 10.18 -18.91
CA GLU A 80 -0.87 8.86 -19.33
C GLU A 80 -0.99 7.89 -18.15
N LYS A 81 -0.03 7.92 -17.22
CA LYS A 81 -0.10 7.11 -16.00
C LYS A 81 -1.28 7.51 -15.12
N MET A 82 -1.49 8.80 -14.92
CA MET A 82 -2.62 9.28 -14.13
C MET A 82 -3.96 8.89 -14.75
N ASP A 83 -4.12 9.01 -16.08
CA ASP A 83 -5.34 8.59 -16.77
C ASP A 83 -5.61 7.07 -16.61
N VAL A 84 -4.58 6.24 -16.79
CA VAL A 84 -4.67 4.79 -16.60
C VAL A 84 -5.05 4.44 -15.16
N ALA A 85 -4.37 5.05 -14.18
CA ALA A 85 -4.62 4.82 -12.76
C ALA A 85 -6.06 5.21 -12.38
N CYS A 86 -6.50 6.42 -12.71
CA CYS A 86 -7.85 6.89 -12.40
C CYS A 86 -8.93 5.99 -13.02
N LYS A 87 -8.76 5.60 -14.28
CA LYS A 87 -9.72 4.70 -14.95
C LYS A 87 -9.78 3.31 -14.31
N ALA A 88 -8.65 2.77 -13.86
CA ALA A 88 -8.61 1.49 -13.15
C ALA A 88 -9.28 1.62 -11.78
N PHE A 89 -8.96 2.67 -11.02
CA PHE A 89 -9.61 2.97 -9.75
C PHE A 89 -11.14 3.09 -9.90
N ASP A 90 -11.63 3.78 -10.94
CA ASP A 90 -13.06 3.94 -11.19
C ASP A 90 -13.75 2.59 -11.49
N ARG A 91 -13.10 1.70 -12.26
CA ARG A 91 -13.61 0.34 -12.51
C ARG A 91 -13.64 -0.50 -11.24
N MET A 92 -12.61 -0.40 -10.40
CA MET A 92 -12.54 -1.11 -9.12
C MET A 92 -13.62 -0.60 -8.16
N SER A 93 -13.76 0.72 -8.03
CA SER A 93 -14.77 1.35 -7.16
C SER A 93 -16.22 1.07 -7.60
N ALA A 94 -16.44 0.76 -8.89
CA ALA A 94 -17.74 0.30 -9.36
C ALA A 94 -18.03 -1.18 -9.02
N LYS A 95 -16.99 -1.98 -8.74
CA LYS A 95 -17.09 -3.42 -8.45
C LYS A 95 -17.10 -3.72 -6.95
N TYR A 96 -16.36 -2.98 -6.13
CA TYR A 96 -16.12 -3.28 -4.72
C TYR A 96 -16.62 -2.14 -3.83
N ASP A 97 -17.04 -2.46 -2.61
CA ASP A 97 -17.55 -1.48 -1.65
C ASP A 97 -16.41 -0.68 -1.00
N ASP A 98 -15.27 -1.35 -0.76
CA ASP A 98 -14.09 -0.75 -0.16
C ASP A 98 -12.87 -0.96 -1.06
N ILE A 99 -12.08 0.09 -1.25
CA ILE A 99 -10.78 0.01 -1.93
C ILE A 99 -9.69 0.42 -0.95
N ILE A 100 -8.77 -0.50 -0.64
CA ILE A 100 -7.60 -0.20 0.17
C ILE A 100 -6.44 0.15 -0.76
N CYS A 101 -6.13 1.45 -0.80
CA CYS A 101 -5.06 1.98 -1.64
C CYS A 101 -3.71 1.92 -0.91
N GLU A 102 -2.74 1.20 -1.49
CA GLU A 102 -1.36 1.22 -1.05
C GLU A 102 -0.59 2.31 -1.78
N GLY A 103 0.15 3.13 -1.03
CA GLY A 103 1.14 4.06 -1.56
C GLY A 103 2.39 3.34 -2.09
N SER A 104 3.36 4.11 -2.58
CA SER A 104 4.68 3.60 -2.98
C SER A 104 5.78 4.43 -2.35
N GLY A 105 6.68 3.77 -1.62
CA GLY A 105 7.78 4.44 -0.93
C GLY A 105 7.31 5.50 0.07
N SER A 106 8.09 6.57 0.21
CA SER A 106 7.71 7.71 1.03
C SER A 106 6.72 8.62 0.28
N PRO A 107 5.61 9.04 0.89
CA PRO A 107 4.68 10.00 0.27
C PRO A 107 5.23 11.45 0.29
N ALA A 108 6.41 11.66 0.89
CA ALA A 108 7.04 12.97 1.06
C ALA A 108 8.38 13.09 0.30
N GLU A 109 8.56 12.35 -0.79
CA GLU A 109 9.67 12.57 -1.73
C GLU A 109 9.48 13.90 -2.47
N VAL A 110 9.92 15.01 -1.88
CA VAL A 110 9.68 16.37 -2.37
C VAL A 110 10.20 16.63 -3.78
N ASN A 111 11.22 15.88 -4.21
CA ASN A 111 11.76 15.89 -5.57
C ASN A 111 10.86 15.17 -6.59
N MET A 112 9.90 14.37 -6.11
CA MET A 112 8.98 13.56 -6.91
C MET A 112 7.51 13.96 -6.77
N THR A 113 7.14 14.90 -5.88
CA THR A 113 5.74 15.30 -5.63
C THR A 113 4.92 15.58 -6.90
N GLY A 114 5.51 16.23 -7.91
CA GLY A 114 4.82 16.53 -9.17
C GLY A 114 4.71 15.36 -10.15
N ARG A 115 5.26 14.20 -9.81
CA ARG A 115 5.31 12.97 -10.64
C ARG A 115 4.85 11.72 -9.88
N ASP A 116 4.36 11.90 -8.65
CA ASP A 116 3.96 10.81 -7.77
C ASP A 116 2.53 10.38 -8.08
N VAL A 117 2.40 9.23 -8.76
CA VAL A 117 1.11 8.62 -9.11
C VAL A 117 0.52 7.85 -7.92
N ALA A 118 1.37 7.20 -7.13
CA ALA A 118 0.95 6.20 -6.14
C ALA A 118 0.49 6.82 -4.82
N ASN A 119 1.04 7.99 -4.43
CA ASN A 119 0.62 8.69 -3.23
C ASN A 119 -0.14 9.98 -3.60
N ILE A 120 0.56 11.07 -3.90
CA ILE A 120 -0.05 12.40 -4.01
C ILE A 120 -1.03 12.49 -5.19
N GLY A 121 -0.67 11.96 -6.36
CA GLY A 121 -1.44 12.10 -7.60
C GLY A 121 -2.83 11.45 -7.50
N ILE A 122 -2.89 10.18 -7.12
CA ILE A 122 -4.19 9.49 -7.01
C ILE A 122 -5.09 10.10 -5.93
N VAL A 123 -4.53 10.54 -4.79
CA VAL A 123 -5.31 11.20 -3.73
C VAL A 123 -5.87 12.55 -4.19
N ARG A 124 -5.16 13.29 -5.03
CA ARG A 124 -5.68 14.54 -5.63
C ARG A 124 -6.84 14.28 -6.57
N GLU A 125 -6.69 13.30 -7.45
CA GLU A 125 -7.71 12.99 -8.47
C GLU A 125 -8.93 12.28 -7.88
N ARG A 126 -8.73 11.47 -6.84
CA ARG A 126 -9.76 10.70 -6.14
C ARG A 126 -9.57 10.90 -4.63
N PRO A 127 -10.10 12.01 -4.07
CA PRO A 127 -9.99 12.30 -2.64
C PRO A 127 -10.44 11.11 -1.78
N MET A 128 -9.52 10.63 -0.93
CA MET A 128 -9.71 9.47 -0.06
C MET A 128 -9.01 9.70 1.28
N SER A 129 -9.46 9.04 2.33
CA SER A 129 -8.79 9.10 3.63
C SER A 129 -7.41 8.44 3.56
N VAL A 130 -6.38 9.13 4.04
CA VAL A 130 -4.99 8.66 4.05
C VAL A 130 -4.58 8.34 5.48
N VAL A 131 -3.94 7.18 5.65
CA VAL A 131 -3.33 6.73 6.90
C VAL A 131 -1.82 6.60 6.71
N LEU A 132 -1.04 7.26 7.58
CA LEU A 132 0.41 7.10 7.59
C LEU A 132 0.81 5.90 8.45
N VAL A 133 1.55 4.95 7.88
CA VAL A 133 2.14 3.83 8.64
C VAL A 133 3.62 4.11 8.85
N SER A 134 4.07 4.20 10.09
CA SER A 134 5.44 4.58 10.43
C SER A 134 6.16 3.52 11.26
N ASP A 135 7.39 3.20 10.88
CA ASP A 135 8.24 2.21 11.55
C ASP A 135 8.99 2.84 12.73
N ILE A 136 8.73 2.37 13.95
CA ILE A 136 9.42 2.85 15.16
C ILE A 136 10.80 2.22 15.37
N GLU A 137 11.11 1.10 14.72
CA GLU A 137 12.34 0.34 14.96
C GLU A 137 13.59 1.14 14.58
N ARG A 138 13.46 2.09 13.64
CA ARG A 138 14.55 2.98 13.19
C ARG A 138 14.77 4.19 14.11
N GLY A 139 13.92 4.38 15.13
CA GLY A 139 13.90 5.58 15.96
C GLY A 139 13.32 6.80 15.24
N GLY A 140 12.99 7.84 16.01
CA GLY A 140 12.51 9.11 15.45
C GLY A 140 11.10 9.08 14.85
N VAL A 141 10.28 8.07 15.17
CA VAL A 141 8.96 7.85 14.54
C VAL A 141 8.05 9.09 14.55
N PHE A 142 8.00 9.83 15.65
CA PHE A 142 7.16 11.02 15.76
C PHE A 142 7.67 12.17 14.89
N ALA A 143 8.99 12.32 14.76
CA ALA A 143 9.60 13.28 13.85
C ALA A 143 9.35 12.88 12.38
N ALA A 144 9.38 11.58 12.06
CA ALA A 144 9.03 11.07 10.74
C ALA A 144 7.56 11.37 10.40
N ILE A 145 6.61 11.03 11.29
CA ILE A 145 5.18 11.32 11.10
C ILE A 145 4.94 12.82 10.89
N TYR A 146 5.46 13.66 11.79
CA TYR A 146 5.27 15.10 11.72
C TYR A 146 5.95 15.72 10.49
N GLY A 147 7.18 15.29 10.19
CA GLY A 147 7.93 15.73 9.01
C GLY A 147 7.22 15.36 7.72
N THR A 148 6.74 14.12 7.59
CA THR A 148 5.92 13.69 6.46
C THR A 148 4.68 14.58 6.35
N TRP A 149 3.88 14.72 7.42
CA TRP A 149 2.68 15.56 7.41
C TRP A 149 2.95 17.00 6.94
N LEU A 150 4.05 17.60 7.40
CA LEU A 150 4.44 18.96 7.02
C LEU A 150 4.85 19.07 5.55
N LEU A 151 5.52 18.05 5.01
CA LEU A 151 5.99 18.01 3.63
C LEU A 151 4.89 17.63 2.62
N ILE A 152 3.80 17.00 3.06
CA ILE A 152 2.64 16.77 2.19
C ILE A 152 2.06 18.12 1.74
N PRO A 153 1.76 18.29 0.44
CA PRO A 153 1.13 19.50 -0.10
C PRO A 153 -0.16 19.88 0.62
N GLU A 154 -0.41 21.19 0.78
CA GLU A 154 -1.54 21.70 1.57
C GLU A 154 -2.92 21.27 1.05
N ASP A 155 -3.03 20.99 -0.25
CA ASP A 155 -4.27 20.51 -0.87
C ASP A 155 -4.55 19.02 -0.59
N VAL A 156 -3.50 18.24 -0.30
CA VAL A 156 -3.61 16.81 0.05
C VAL A 156 -3.55 16.58 1.56
N ARG A 157 -2.86 17.44 2.31
CA ARG A 157 -2.68 17.32 3.76
C ARG A 157 -4.00 17.10 4.53
N PRO A 158 -5.14 17.72 4.18
CA PRO A 158 -6.42 17.46 4.82
C PRO A 158 -6.92 16.02 4.69
N MET A 159 -6.43 15.26 3.71
CA MET A 159 -6.77 13.85 3.51
C MET A 159 -6.05 12.93 4.51
N LEU A 160 -4.96 13.39 5.15
CA LEU A 160 -4.30 12.62 6.21
C LEU A 160 -5.20 12.63 7.46
N LYS A 161 -5.86 11.50 7.72
CA LYS A 161 -6.81 11.35 8.82
C LYS A 161 -6.25 10.63 10.04
N GLY A 162 -5.23 9.81 9.84
CA GLY A 162 -4.66 9.03 10.92
C GLY A 162 -3.26 8.51 10.66
N PHE A 163 -2.68 7.94 11.70
CA PHE A 163 -1.40 7.26 11.63
C PHE A 163 -1.38 5.98 12.47
N ILE A 164 -0.54 5.04 12.07
CA ILE A 164 -0.25 3.78 12.76
C ILE A 164 1.25 3.76 13.07
N ILE A 165 1.60 3.43 14.30
CA ILE A 165 2.99 3.16 14.69
C ILE A 165 3.19 1.65 14.59
N ASN A 166 4.15 1.21 13.78
CA ASN A 166 4.43 -0.19 13.53
C ASN A 166 5.74 -0.65 14.20
N ARG A 167 5.87 -1.96 14.45
CA ARG A 167 7.07 -2.64 14.97
C ARG A 167 7.49 -2.25 16.39
N PHE A 168 6.55 -1.89 17.25
CA PHE A 168 6.89 -1.51 18.62
C PHE A 168 7.28 -2.70 19.49
N ARG A 169 8.32 -2.53 20.31
CA ARG A 169 8.82 -3.52 21.27
C ARG A 169 8.77 -2.91 22.67
N GLY A 170 7.59 -2.82 23.27
CA GLY A 170 7.44 -2.27 24.61
C GLY A 170 5.99 -2.01 25.01
N GLU A 171 5.84 -1.36 26.16
CA GLU A 171 4.55 -0.98 26.73
C GLU A 171 4.00 0.27 26.03
N VAL A 172 2.84 0.13 25.37
CA VAL A 172 2.22 1.20 24.56
C VAL A 172 1.96 2.47 25.37
N SER A 173 1.73 2.33 26.68
CA SER A 173 1.50 3.46 27.61
C SER A 173 2.64 4.48 27.60
N ILE A 174 3.87 4.07 27.31
CA ILE A 174 5.05 4.95 27.22
C ILE A 174 4.92 5.95 26.07
N LEU A 175 4.22 5.58 24.99
CA LEU A 175 4.07 6.41 23.79
C LEU A 175 2.95 7.46 23.92
N LYS A 176 2.10 7.36 24.95
CA LYS A 176 0.85 8.12 25.03
C LYS A 176 1.04 9.63 24.92
N SER A 177 1.93 10.22 25.72
CA SER A 177 2.16 11.67 25.70
C SER A 177 2.69 12.18 24.36
N ALA A 178 3.50 11.38 23.67
CA ALA A 178 4.03 11.72 22.35
C ALA A 178 2.96 11.55 21.25
N ILE A 179 2.11 10.52 21.36
CA ILE A 179 0.93 10.35 20.51
C ILE A 179 0.01 11.56 20.63
N ASP A 180 -0.35 11.94 21.86
CA ASP A 180 -1.24 13.09 22.14
C ASP A 180 -0.68 14.37 21.51
N ARG A 181 0.65 14.57 21.59
CA ARG A 181 1.32 15.71 20.98
C ARG A 181 1.25 15.71 19.45
N ILE A 182 1.42 14.54 18.81
CA ILE A 182 1.30 14.44 17.35
C ILE A 182 -0.14 14.67 16.90
N GLU A 183 -1.13 14.16 17.63
CA GLU A 183 -2.53 14.44 17.32
C GLU A 183 -2.84 15.95 17.40
N GLU A 184 -2.32 16.64 18.42
CA GLU A 184 -2.49 18.10 18.58
C GLU A 184 -1.85 18.88 17.42
N LEU A 185 -0.64 18.50 17.00
CA LEU A 185 0.10 19.20 15.96
C LEU A 185 -0.48 18.98 14.55
N THR A 186 -1.03 17.80 14.29
CA THR A 186 -1.38 17.38 12.92
C THR A 186 -2.88 17.29 12.67
N GLY A 187 -3.69 17.14 13.72
CA GLY A 187 -5.11 16.79 13.65
C GLY A 187 -5.37 15.33 13.27
N MET A 188 -4.34 14.54 12.93
CA MET A 188 -4.47 13.12 12.66
C MET A 188 -4.76 12.34 13.94
N LYS A 189 -5.46 11.22 13.80
CA LYS A 189 -5.68 10.29 14.91
C LYS A 189 -4.73 9.10 14.90
N CYS A 190 -4.22 8.73 16.07
CA CYS A 190 -3.52 7.47 16.25
C CYS A 190 -4.52 6.34 16.13
N LEU A 191 -4.39 5.54 15.08
CA LEU A 191 -5.26 4.38 14.83
C LEU A 191 -4.77 3.16 15.61
N GLY A 192 -3.57 3.18 16.17
CA GLY A 192 -3.03 2.10 16.99
C GLY A 192 -1.52 1.97 16.91
N VAL A 193 -1.00 1.10 17.76
CA VAL A 193 0.43 0.75 17.83
C VAL A 193 0.55 -0.75 17.63
N LEU A 194 1.09 -1.16 16.50
CA LEU A 194 1.32 -2.57 16.19
C LEU A 194 2.60 -3.06 16.86
N PRO A 195 2.56 -4.19 17.58
CA PRO A 195 3.75 -4.80 18.14
C PRO A 195 4.63 -5.35 17.00
N TYR A 196 5.93 -5.48 17.28
CA TYR A 196 6.79 -6.25 16.40
C TYR A 196 6.33 -7.72 16.39
N LYS A 197 5.99 -8.22 15.20
CA LYS A 197 5.75 -9.64 14.94
C LYS A 197 6.57 -10.06 13.73
N ARG A 198 7.20 -11.22 13.81
CA ARG A 198 7.87 -11.81 12.65
C ARG A 198 6.81 -12.46 11.78
N ILE A 199 6.49 -11.81 10.66
CA ILE A 199 5.55 -12.31 9.65
C ILE A 199 6.35 -12.59 8.40
N ILE A 200 6.14 -13.76 7.81
CA ILE A 200 6.85 -14.17 6.59
C ILE A 200 5.96 -13.82 5.41
N LEU A 201 6.31 -12.72 4.74
CA LEU A 201 5.76 -12.33 3.44
C LEU A 201 6.88 -12.48 2.40
N PRO A 202 6.58 -12.66 1.11
CA PRO A 202 7.62 -12.66 0.11
C PRO A 202 8.21 -11.27 -0.01
N GLU A 203 9.45 -11.24 -0.46
CA GLU A 203 10.14 -10.00 -0.74
C GLU A 203 9.52 -9.36 -1.99
N GLU A 204 9.01 -8.14 -1.86
CA GLU A 204 8.51 -7.34 -2.99
C GLU A 204 9.66 -6.92 -3.91
N ASP A 205 10.82 -6.58 -3.30
CA ASP A 205 12.00 -6.06 -3.97
C ASP A 205 13.29 -6.73 -3.47
N THR A 206 13.57 -7.93 -3.95
CA THR A 206 14.91 -8.50 -3.84
C THR A 206 15.57 -8.64 -5.20
N MET A 207 16.79 -8.10 -5.30
CA MET A 207 17.75 -8.47 -6.35
C MET A 207 18.35 -9.86 -6.08
N SER A 208 17.50 -10.86 -5.81
CA SER A 208 17.96 -12.23 -5.76
C SER A 208 17.88 -12.80 -7.18
N ASP A 209 19.02 -13.27 -7.71
CA ASP A 209 19.14 -13.97 -9.01
C ASP A 209 18.39 -15.32 -9.04
N LYS A 210 17.38 -15.50 -8.17
CA LYS A 210 16.51 -16.67 -8.15
C LYS A 210 15.21 -16.25 -8.81
N GLU A 211 15.09 -16.58 -10.10
CA GLU A 211 13.79 -16.83 -10.71
C GLU A 211 13.00 -17.71 -9.74
N SER A 212 12.04 -17.11 -9.06
CA SER A 212 11.15 -17.82 -8.15
C SER A 212 10.16 -18.57 -9.02
N SER A 213 10.59 -19.72 -9.53
CA SER A 213 9.80 -20.67 -10.32
C SER A 213 8.83 -21.48 -9.45
N GLY A 214 8.22 -20.84 -8.46
CA GLY A 214 7.10 -21.39 -7.70
C GLY A 214 5.80 -21.11 -8.44
N GLY A 215 4.92 -22.10 -8.54
CA GLY A 215 3.60 -21.90 -9.14
C GLY A 215 2.72 -20.97 -8.32
N TYR A 216 1.73 -20.36 -8.98
CA TYR A 216 0.70 -19.48 -8.38
C TYR A 216 0.09 -20.07 -7.09
N ASP A 217 -0.18 -21.38 -7.05
CA ASP A 217 -0.78 -22.08 -5.91
C ASP A 217 0.18 -22.29 -4.73
N ASP A 218 1.46 -22.57 -5.00
CA ASP A 218 2.48 -22.78 -3.95
C ASP A 218 2.75 -21.47 -3.19
N ILE A 219 2.76 -20.38 -3.94
CA ILE A 219 2.89 -19.01 -3.45
C ILE A 219 1.66 -18.70 -2.56
N ARG A 220 0.44 -18.84 -3.07
CA ARG A 220 -0.80 -18.57 -2.31
C ARG A 220 -0.87 -19.32 -0.97
N LYS A 221 -0.65 -20.64 -0.98
CA LYS A 221 -0.77 -21.48 0.22
C LYS A 221 0.20 -21.09 1.33
N ALA A 222 1.41 -20.64 0.99
CA ALA A 222 2.40 -20.18 1.96
C ALA A 222 1.96 -18.91 2.73
N TYR A 223 1.02 -18.12 2.17
CA TYR A 223 0.58 -16.86 2.78
C TYR A 223 -0.70 -16.95 3.59
N GLU A 224 -1.60 -17.88 3.27
CA GLU A 224 -2.87 -18.02 3.98
C GLU A 224 -2.66 -18.14 5.50
N ASP A 225 -1.68 -18.93 5.95
CA ASP A 225 -1.32 -19.06 7.37
C ASP A 225 -0.82 -17.74 8.01
N SER A 226 -0.20 -16.86 7.23
CA SER A 226 0.27 -15.55 7.71
C SER A 226 -0.83 -14.49 7.74
N LEU A 227 -1.87 -14.63 6.91
CA LEU A 227 -2.96 -13.65 6.80
C LEU A 227 -3.84 -13.62 8.05
N ASP A 228 -4.16 -14.78 8.63
CA ASP A 228 -4.93 -14.87 9.88
C ASP A 228 -4.17 -14.19 11.04
N ALA A 229 -2.87 -14.45 11.13
CA ALA A 229 -2.00 -13.83 12.14
C ALA A 229 -1.89 -12.31 12.00
N ILE A 230 -2.02 -11.76 10.78
CA ILE A 230 -2.10 -10.32 10.52
C ILE A 230 -3.49 -9.78 10.92
N ALA A 231 -4.56 -10.50 10.58
CA ALA A 231 -5.92 -10.08 10.92
C ALA A 231 -6.13 -9.97 12.43
N ASP A 232 -5.57 -10.90 13.21
CA ASP A 232 -5.63 -10.86 14.68
C ASP A 232 -4.84 -9.68 15.25
N LEU A 233 -3.64 -9.40 14.70
CA LEU A 233 -2.89 -8.21 15.10
C LEU A 233 -3.70 -6.92 14.89
N ILE A 234 -4.41 -6.82 13.77
CA ILE A 234 -5.27 -5.67 13.47
C ILE A 234 -6.39 -5.56 14.52
N ARG A 235 -7.08 -6.67 14.83
CA ARG A 235 -8.17 -6.70 15.82
C ARG A 235 -7.72 -6.30 17.22
N GLU A 236 -6.55 -6.77 17.63
CA GLU A 236 -6.03 -6.59 18.99
C GLU A 236 -5.42 -5.20 19.23
N ASN A 237 -4.84 -4.59 18.20
CA ASN A 237 -3.95 -3.43 18.37
C ASN A 237 -4.40 -2.17 17.64
N LEU A 238 -5.33 -2.26 16.70
CA LEU A 238 -5.88 -1.10 15.99
C LEU A 238 -7.28 -0.75 16.49
N ASN A 239 -7.58 0.55 16.51
CA ASN A 239 -8.92 1.07 16.68
C ASN A 239 -9.71 0.84 15.38
N THR A 240 -10.29 -0.36 15.26
CA THR A 240 -11.01 -0.80 14.06
C THR A 240 -12.27 0.03 13.80
N ASP A 241 -12.94 0.55 14.84
CA ASP A 241 -14.08 1.46 14.69
C ASP A 241 -13.68 2.77 14.01
N LEU A 242 -12.53 3.33 14.41
CA LEU A 242 -12.02 4.53 13.77
C LEU A 242 -11.54 4.24 12.36
N LEU A 243 -10.85 3.12 12.14
CA LEU A 243 -10.40 2.69 10.81
C LEU A 243 -11.59 2.56 9.84
N LYS A 244 -12.68 1.91 10.27
CA LYS A 244 -13.90 1.73 9.47
C LYS A 244 -14.63 3.04 9.14
N LYS A 245 -14.44 4.11 9.92
CA LYS A 245 -14.99 5.45 9.59
C LYS A 245 -14.19 6.19 8.54
N LEU A 246 -12.98 5.73 8.24
CA LEU A 246 -12.11 6.33 7.23
C LEU A 246 -12.29 5.70 5.85
N ILE A 247 -12.84 4.49 5.81
CA ILE A 247 -13.19 3.72 4.61
C ILE A 247 -14.60 4.14 4.19
#